data_AF-N6YMM6-F1
#
_entry.id   AF-N6YMM6-F1
#
_cell.length_a   1.000
_cell.length_b   1.000
_cell.length_c   1.000
_cell.angle_alpha   90.00
_cell.angle_beta   90.00
_cell.angle_gamma   90.00
#
_symmetry.space_group_name_H-M   'P 1'
#
loop_
_entity.id
_entity.type
_entity.pdbx_description
1 polymer ?
#
loop_
_entity_poly.entity_id
_entity_poly.type
_entity_poly.pdbx_seq_one_letter_code
_entity_poly.pdbx_strand_id
1 'polypeptide(L)'
;MFESAELGHSTDKDTYRQAVPALRAELLDAQLDLLELRQFAVVVLVNGVDKAGKGETVNLLNEWMDPRHIQTWAFDAPSAEESERPYMWRFWRALPPRGKIAVMFGNWYTQPIFERVDRTSKKAELDKRLDDIRRFESMLAQEGVLLIKFWFHLPRDAQKARLKALEKDPRTRWRVTERDWRYYNLYERYREVAGHVLRTTSTAAAPWLIVDGSDANYRALFVGRTLLSALRRRLDAASQHWTPRLSVAPLPPRVDGLNVLDALVRQDMRRKDYDDQLERLQGRLALLSRSPAFRTRALVLVFEGMDAAGKGGAIRRVVGALDARQYRVIPVAAPTDEESAQPYLWRFWRHLPRRGKVVVFDRSWYGRVLVERVEGFCSEADWMRAYAEINDFEDELASAGAVVVKFWLAISKDEQLARFKERESEPHKHFKITEEDWRNRDKWDEYSRAVCDMVDRTSTEYAPWTLVEADDKHFARIKVLRTICERLEAALG
;
A
#
# COMPACT_ATOMS: atom_id res chain seq x y z
N MET A 1 -15.68 -3.63 27.49
CA MET A 1 -14.65 -4.28 26.62
C MET A 1 -13.34 -4.46 27.36
N PHE A 2 -12.71 -3.40 27.89
CA PHE A 2 -11.41 -3.53 28.57
C PHE A 2 -11.46 -4.24 29.93
N GLU A 3 -12.64 -4.33 30.55
CA GLU A 3 -12.85 -4.97 31.86
C GLU A 3 -12.25 -6.39 31.97
N SER A 4 -12.26 -7.18 30.89
CA SER A 4 -11.65 -8.51 30.89
C SER A 4 -10.13 -8.48 31.14
N ALA A 5 -9.45 -7.42 30.70
CA ALA A 5 -8.04 -7.17 30.96
C ALA A 5 -7.80 -6.29 32.20
N GLU A 6 -8.84 -6.04 33.00
CA GLU A 6 -8.77 -5.34 34.29
C GLU A 6 -9.04 -6.31 35.47
N LEU A 7 -9.19 -7.62 35.19
CA LEU A 7 -9.44 -8.66 36.20
C LEU A 7 -8.24 -8.96 37.10
N GLY A 8 -7.06 -8.39 36.81
CA GLY A 8 -5.84 -8.60 37.59
C GLY A 8 -5.16 -9.92 37.25
N HIS A 9 -5.02 -10.23 35.96
CA HIS A 9 -4.32 -11.44 35.52
C HIS A 9 -2.88 -11.42 36.02
N SER A 10 -2.41 -12.55 36.54
CA SER A 10 -1.06 -12.67 37.07
C SER A 10 -0.49 -14.07 36.83
N THR A 11 0.83 -14.16 36.76
CA THR A 11 1.54 -15.45 36.72
C THR A 11 2.69 -15.42 37.72
N ASP A 12 2.70 -16.40 38.62
CA ASP A 12 3.76 -16.53 39.61
C ASP A 12 5.11 -16.82 38.95
N LYS A 13 6.19 -16.57 39.70
CA LYS A 13 7.56 -16.64 39.17
C LYS A 13 7.97 -18.06 38.80
N ASP A 14 7.46 -19.08 39.49
CA ASP A 14 7.90 -20.45 39.28
C ASP A 14 7.21 -21.04 38.05
N THR A 15 5.90 -20.82 37.91
CA THR A 15 5.17 -21.13 36.67
C THR A 15 5.79 -20.44 35.47
N TYR A 16 6.16 -19.16 35.61
CA TYR A 16 6.85 -18.42 34.54
C TYR A 16 8.19 -19.05 34.16
N ARG A 17 9.06 -19.31 35.15
CA ARG A 17 10.39 -19.91 34.92
C ARG A 17 10.31 -21.30 34.30
N GLN A 18 9.29 -22.08 34.63
CA GLN A 18 9.07 -23.40 34.05
C GLN A 18 8.57 -23.32 32.60
N ALA A 19 7.70 -22.36 32.29
CA ALA A 19 7.09 -22.24 30.96
C ALA A 19 8.03 -21.62 29.90
N VAL A 20 8.88 -20.68 30.29
CA VAL A 20 9.71 -19.90 29.35
C VAL A 20 10.67 -20.73 28.51
N PRO A 21 11.43 -21.72 29.05
CA PRO A 21 12.38 -22.49 28.25
C PRO A 21 11.74 -23.21 27.05
N ALA A 22 10.60 -23.88 27.26
CA ALA A 22 9.87 -24.56 26.21
C ALA A 22 9.29 -23.56 25.18
N LEU A 23 8.63 -22.51 25.66
CA LEU A 23 8.06 -21.47 24.80
C LEU A 23 9.12 -20.81 23.91
N ARG A 24 10.31 -20.55 24.48
CA ARG A 24 11.43 -19.96 23.74
C ARG A 24 11.92 -20.87 22.63
N ALA A 25 12.13 -22.15 22.92
CA ALA A 25 12.55 -23.13 21.92
C ALA A 25 11.53 -23.23 20.79
N GLU A 26 10.24 -23.37 21.12
CA GLU A 26 9.18 -23.49 20.12
C GLU A 26 9.01 -22.23 19.25
N LEU A 27 9.24 -21.03 19.81
CA LEU A 27 9.26 -19.78 19.07
C LEU A 27 10.44 -19.68 18.10
N LEU A 28 11.62 -20.13 18.52
CA LEU A 28 12.82 -20.18 17.65
C LEU A 28 12.60 -21.15 16.49
N ASP A 29 12.07 -22.34 16.78
CA ASP A 29 11.74 -23.34 15.76
C ASP A 29 10.70 -22.78 14.76
N ALA A 30 9.62 -22.18 15.26
CA ALA A 30 8.61 -21.57 14.39
C ALA A 30 9.17 -20.40 13.54
N GLN A 31 10.13 -19.66 14.08
CA GLN A 31 10.82 -18.59 13.34
C GLN A 31 11.73 -19.14 12.25
N LEU A 32 12.42 -20.25 12.51
CA LEU A 32 13.26 -20.93 11.53
C LEU A 32 12.39 -21.52 10.40
N ASP A 33 11.29 -22.18 10.75
CA ASP A 33 10.32 -22.71 9.78
C ASP A 33 9.78 -21.60 8.86
N LEU A 34 9.46 -20.43 9.43
CA LEU A 34 9.05 -19.24 8.66
C LEU A 34 10.14 -18.79 7.67
N LEU A 35 11.39 -18.75 8.13
CA LEU A 35 12.54 -18.31 7.34
C LEU A 35 12.85 -19.24 6.15
N GLU A 36 12.66 -20.54 6.35
CA GLU A 36 12.85 -21.57 5.33
C GLU A 36 11.69 -21.57 4.33
N LEU A 37 10.45 -21.49 4.82
CA LEU A 37 9.25 -21.56 3.99
C LEU A 37 9.09 -20.37 3.05
N ARG A 38 9.36 -19.14 3.53
CA ARG A 38 9.26 -17.88 2.75
C ARG A 38 7.96 -17.67 1.95
N GLN A 39 6.85 -18.24 2.41
CA GLN A 39 5.54 -18.08 1.75
C GLN A 39 4.74 -16.89 2.27
N PHE A 40 4.99 -16.43 3.50
CA PHE A 40 4.30 -15.28 4.10
C PHE A 40 5.22 -14.44 4.97
N ALA A 41 4.80 -13.22 5.27
CA ALA A 41 5.47 -12.32 6.20
C ALA A 41 4.61 -12.13 7.46
N VAL A 42 5.22 -11.70 8.57
CA VAL A 42 4.52 -11.48 9.85
C VAL A 42 4.65 -10.03 10.27
N VAL A 43 3.53 -9.40 10.58
CA VAL A 43 3.49 -8.04 11.12
C VAL A 43 2.82 -8.06 12.50
N VAL A 44 3.54 -7.60 13.51
CA VAL A 44 3.06 -7.48 14.88
C VAL A 44 2.85 -6.00 15.21
N LEU A 45 1.60 -5.60 15.39
CA LEU A 45 1.24 -4.24 15.80
C LEU A 45 1.20 -4.16 17.32
N VAL A 46 1.93 -3.19 17.87
CA VAL A 46 2.03 -2.97 19.31
C VAL A 46 1.42 -1.63 19.67
N ASN A 47 0.24 -1.68 20.29
CA ASN A 47 -0.55 -0.52 20.69
C ASN A 47 -0.96 -0.65 22.16
N GLY A 48 -1.58 0.40 22.69
CA GLY A 48 -2.10 0.39 24.06
C GLY A 48 -1.63 1.56 24.91
N VAL A 49 -2.03 1.50 26.17
CA VAL A 49 -1.81 2.53 27.18
C VAL A 49 -0.31 2.70 27.46
N ASP A 50 0.11 3.94 27.72
CA ASP A 50 1.50 4.21 28.06
C ASP A 50 1.89 3.57 29.39
N LYS A 51 3.11 3.01 29.41
CA LYS A 51 3.70 2.22 30.51
C LYS A 51 2.99 0.90 30.83
N ALA A 52 2.12 0.40 29.96
CA ALA A 52 1.51 -0.93 30.07
C ALA A 52 2.46 -2.11 29.71
N GLY A 53 3.78 -1.86 29.56
CA GLY A 53 4.76 -2.91 29.29
C GLY A 53 5.02 -3.23 27.82
N LYS A 54 4.57 -2.36 26.89
CA LYS A 54 4.73 -2.53 25.43
C LYS A 54 6.19 -2.78 25.03
N GLY A 55 7.09 -1.86 25.40
CA GLY A 55 8.51 -1.92 25.04
C GLY A 55 9.24 -3.06 25.74
N GLU A 56 8.97 -3.26 27.04
CA GLU A 56 9.57 -4.35 27.81
C GLU A 56 9.22 -5.73 27.23
N THR A 57 7.98 -5.91 26.75
CA THR A 57 7.54 -7.18 26.17
C THR A 57 8.20 -7.44 24.82
N VAL A 58 8.33 -6.42 23.96
CA VAL A 58 9.02 -6.58 22.67
C VAL A 58 10.52 -6.83 22.85
N ASN A 59 11.17 -6.18 23.82
CA ASN A 59 12.57 -6.46 24.14
C ASN A 59 12.76 -7.93 24.54
N LEU A 60 11.85 -8.46 25.35
CA LEU A 60 11.87 -9.85 25.76
C LEU A 60 11.60 -10.81 24.60
N LEU A 61 10.70 -10.47 23.66
CA LEU A 61 10.52 -11.27 22.44
C LEU A 61 11.80 -11.33 21.61
N ASN A 62 12.54 -10.22 21.49
CA ASN A 62 13.84 -10.19 20.80
C ASN A 62 14.94 -10.95 21.55
N GLU A 63 14.79 -11.18 22.86
CA GLU A 63 15.67 -12.06 23.64
C GLU A 63 15.29 -13.53 23.44
N TRP A 64 13.99 -13.83 23.37
CA TRP A 64 13.48 -15.19 23.19
C TRP A 64 13.71 -15.71 21.77
N MET A 65 13.49 -14.87 20.76
CA MET A 65 13.63 -15.20 19.35
C MET A 65 14.96 -14.68 18.79
N ASP A 66 15.29 -15.01 17.53
CA ASP A 66 16.47 -14.46 16.86
C ASP A 66 16.19 -13.04 16.32
N PRO A 67 16.81 -11.99 16.90
CA PRO A 67 16.56 -10.62 16.47
C PRO A 67 17.10 -10.31 15.07
N ARG A 68 17.99 -11.14 14.50
CA ARG A 68 18.48 -10.95 13.11
C ARG A 68 17.37 -11.12 12.08
N HIS A 69 16.23 -11.67 12.47
CA HIS A 69 15.08 -11.92 11.59
C HIS A 69 13.82 -11.17 12.03
N ILE A 70 13.98 -10.22 12.97
CA ILE A 70 12.93 -9.34 13.47
C ILE A 70 13.34 -7.89 13.23
N GLN A 71 12.51 -7.13 12.54
CA GLN A 71 12.70 -5.69 12.37
C GLN A 71 11.74 -4.95 13.30
N THR A 72 12.28 -4.21 14.27
CA THR A 72 11.46 -3.37 15.16
C THR A 72 11.43 -1.94 14.64
N TRP A 73 10.24 -1.47 14.29
CA TRP A 73 9.96 -0.12 13.82
C TRP A 73 9.22 0.67 14.89
N ALA A 74 9.66 1.90 15.15
CA ALA A 74 8.95 2.86 15.99
C ALA A 74 8.69 4.12 15.17
N PHE A 75 7.42 4.37 14.87
CA PHE A 75 7.01 5.54 14.09
C PHE A 75 6.61 6.67 15.05
N ASP A 76 7.48 7.67 15.14
CA ASP A 76 7.18 8.94 15.81
C ASP A 76 6.67 9.97 14.77
N ALA A 77 6.94 11.26 15.00
CA ALA A 77 6.67 12.29 14.02
C ALA A 77 7.39 11.98 12.69
N PRO A 78 6.73 12.16 11.53
CA PRO A 78 7.38 11.91 10.25
C PRO A 78 8.64 12.75 10.09
N SER A 79 9.66 12.13 9.50
CA SER A 79 10.77 12.83 8.88
C SER A 79 10.29 13.76 7.76
N ALA A 80 11.16 14.66 7.30
CA ALA A 80 10.88 15.51 6.14
C ALA A 80 10.51 14.67 4.90
N GLU A 81 11.20 13.56 4.70
CA GLU A 81 10.93 12.67 3.57
C GLU A 81 9.53 12.03 3.63
N GLU A 82 9.11 11.58 4.81
CA GLU A 82 7.80 10.96 5.01
C GLU A 82 6.67 12.00 4.93
N SER A 83 6.91 13.23 5.42
CA SER A 83 5.94 14.33 5.39
C SER A 83 5.63 14.83 3.98
N GLU A 84 6.54 14.61 3.03
CA GLU A 84 6.38 14.98 1.62
C GLU A 84 5.67 13.90 0.79
N ARG A 85 5.17 12.84 1.42
CA ARG A 85 4.49 11.69 0.78
C ARG A 85 3.17 11.34 1.48
N PRO A 86 2.32 10.50 0.86
CA PRO A 86 1.10 10.03 1.51
C PRO A 86 1.39 9.33 2.84
N TYR A 87 0.44 9.43 3.77
CA TYR A 87 0.61 8.99 5.16
C TYR A 87 1.04 7.51 5.27
N MET A 88 0.44 6.61 4.48
CA MET A 88 0.75 5.19 4.57
C MET A 88 2.09 4.82 3.96
N TRP A 89 2.72 5.70 3.17
CA TRP A 89 3.99 5.41 2.48
C TRP A 89 5.04 4.86 3.44
N ARG A 90 5.17 5.45 4.63
CA ARG A 90 6.18 5.02 5.62
C ARG A 90 5.95 3.60 6.12
N PHE A 91 4.70 3.18 6.23
CA PHE A 91 4.36 1.83 6.71
C PHE A 91 4.61 0.80 5.62
N TRP A 92 4.30 1.12 4.37
CA TRP A 92 4.70 0.31 3.22
C TRP A 92 6.20 0.07 3.17
N ARG A 93 7.01 1.11 3.43
CA ARG A 93 8.48 1.00 3.46
C ARG A 93 9.01 0.09 4.58
N ALA A 94 8.23 -0.14 5.62
CA ALA A 94 8.59 -0.94 6.78
C ALA A 94 8.03 -2.38 6.76
N LEU A 95 7.25 -2.75 5.73
CA LEU A 95 6.73 -4.11 5.62
C LEU A 95 7.87 -5.11 5.46
N PRO A 96 7.88 -6.20 6.26
CA PRO A 96 8.90 -7.22 6.17
C PRO A 96 8.67 -8.08 4.91
N PRO A 97 9.74 -8.54 4.25
CA PRO A 97 9.59 -9.51 3.17
C PRO A 97 9.11 -10.86 3.73
N ARG A 98 8.56 -11.71 2.86
CA ARG A 98 8.19 -13.09 3.21
C ARG A 98 9.35 -13.83 3.90
N GLY A 99 9.03 -14.56 4.96
CA GLY A 99 9.98 -15.25 5.83
C GLY A 99 10.57 -14.38 6.94
N LYS A 100 10.11 -13.12 7.11
CA LYS A 100 10.58 -12.21 8.17
C LYS A 100 9.43 -11.67 9.00
N ILE A 101 9.79 -11.13 10.17
CA ILE A 101 8.86 -10.53 11.14
C ILE A 101 9.17 -9.03 11.26
N ALA A 102 8.14 -8.20 11.26
CA ALA A 102 8.23 -6.80 11.68
C ALA A 102 7.37 -6.56 12.92
N VAL A 103 7.90 -5.82 13.89
CA VAL A 103 7.18 -5.35 15.07
C VAL A 103 7.05 -3.83 14.99
N MET A 104 5.83 -3.30 15.02
CA MET A 104 5.57 -1.88 14.74
C MET A 104 4.91 -1.17 15.92
N PHE A 105 5.64 -0.23 16.52
CA PHE A 105 5.14 0.78 17.45
C PHE A 105 4.78 2.06 16.70
N GLY A 106 3.80 2.81 17.19
CA GLY A 106 3.43 4.08 16.53
C GLY A 106 2.80 3.87 15.15
N ASN A 107 2.33 2.66 14.85
CA ASN A 107 1.75 2.25 13.58
C ASN A 107 0.47 3.04 13.21
N TRP A 108 -0.16 2.69 12.09
CA TRP A 108 -1.30 3.39 11.50
C TRP A 108 -2.50 3.67 12.41
N TYR A 109 -2.64 3.00 13.55
CA TYR A 109 -3.67 3.30 14.56
C TYR A 109 -3.35 4.50 15.46
N THR A 110 -2.07 4.81 15.64
CA THR A 110 -1.59 5.69 16.72
C THR A 110 -2.00 7.14 16.47
N GLN A 111 -1.72 7.67 15.28
CA GLN A 111 -2.04 9.04 14.93
C GLN A 111 -3.57 9.31 14.91
N PRO A 112 -4.42 8.50 14.25
CA PRO A 112 -5.87 8.70 14.29
C PRO A 112 -6.46 8.69 15.71
N ILE A 113 -5.96 7.82 16.60
CA ILE A 113 -6.37 7.82 18.02
C ILE A 113 -5.99 9.13 18.68
N PHE A 114 -4.74 9.58 18.54
CA PHE A 114 -4.27 10.81 19.18
C PHE A 114 -4.98 12.05 18.64
N GLU A 115 -5.16 12.17 17.33
CA GLU A 115 -5.91 13.29 16.74
C GLU A 115 -7.33 13.37 17.28
N ARG A 116 -7.99 12.22 17.40
CA ARG A 116 -9.34 12.15 17.95
C ARG A 116 -9.35 12.45 19.45
N VAL A 117 -8.34 12.06 20.22
CA VAL A 117 -8.20 12.36 21.66
C VAL A 117 -7.83 13.82 21.90
N ASP A 118 -7.10 14.45 20.98
CA ASP A 118 -6.66 15.83 21.08
C ASP A 118 -7.68 16.84 20.51
N ARG A 119 -8.80 16.37 19.92
CA ARG A 119 -9.82 17.21 19.23
C ARG A 119 -9.29 17.87 17.95
N THR A 120 -8.22 17.35 17.37
CA THR A 120 -7.74 17.82 16.06
C THR A 120 -8.44 17.12 14.89
N SER A 121 -9.16 16.02 15.15
CA SER A 121 -10.06 15.38 14.18
C SER A 121 -11.47 15.13 14.73
N LYS A 122 -12.45 15.14 13.82
CA LYS A 122 -13.85 14.79 14.11
C LYS A 122 -14.05 13.28 14.16
N LYS A 123 -15.15 12.83 14.77
CA LYS A 123 -15.51 11.40 14.80
C LYS A 123 -15.64 10.80 13.39
N ALA A 124 -16.32 11.49 12.48
CA ALA A 124 -16.51 11.01 11.11
C ALA A 124 -15.18 10.85 10.35
N GLU A 125 -14.20 11.72 10.61
CA GLU A 125 -12.85 11.60 10.03
C GLU A 125 -12.11 10.39 10.60
N LEU A 126 -12.22 10.13 11.90
CA LEU A 126 -11.71 8.89 12.50
C LEU A 126 -12.39 7.66 11.86
N ASP A 127 -13.72 7.65 11.75
CA ASP A 127 -14.46 6.51 11.20
C ASP A 127 -14.04 6.21 9.76
N LYS A 128 -13.88 7.23 8.91
CA LYS A 128 -13.30 7.07 7.56
C LYS A 128 -11.91 6.42 7.63
N ARG A 129 -11.02 6.92 8.48
CA ARG A 129 -9.65 6.36 8.64
C ARG A 129 -9.67 4.90 9.12
N LEU A 130 -10.62 4.53 9.98
CA LEU A 130 -10.76 3.14 10.43
C LEU A 130 -11.21 2.22 9.30
N ASP A 131 -12.10 2.67 8.43
CA ASP A 131 -12.48 1.91 7.24
C ASP A 131 -11.32 1.75 6.27
N ASP A 132 -10.51 2.80 6.05
CA ASP A 132 -9.30 2.73 5.23
C ASP A 132 -8.29 1.71 5.82
N ILE A 133 -8.08 1.75 7.13
CA ILE A 133 -7.21 0.79 7.84
C ILE A 133 -7.74 -0.65 7.67
N ARG A 134 -9.04 -0.88 7.76
CA ARG A 134 -9.62 -2.22 7.57
C ARG A 134 -9.38 -2.74 6.16
N ARG A 135 -9.52 -1.89 5.13
CA ARG A 135 -9.27 -2.28 3.74
C ARG A 135 -7.79 -2.59 3.52
N PHE A 136 -6.90 -1.78 4.08
CA PHE A 136 -5.46 -2.03 4.07
C PHE A 136 -5.08 -3.36 4.75
N GLU A 137 -5.58 -3.61 5.97
CA GLU A 137 -5.30 -4.87 6.68
C GLU A 137 -5.90 -6.09 5.96
N SER A 138 -7.08 -5.95 5.37
CA SER A 138 -7.70 -7.00 4.55
C SER A 138 -6.84 -7.35 3.34
N MET A 139 -6.35 -6.33 2.61
CA MET A 139 -5.45 -6.50 1.47
C MET A 139 -4.15 -7.18 1.91
N LEU A 140 -3.53 -6.76 3.02
CA LEU A 140 -2.32 -7.41 3.54
C LEU A 140 -2.56 -8.89 3.86
N ALA A 141 -3.67 -9.22 4.52
CA ALA A 141 -4.03 -10.61 4.83
C ALA A 141 -4.26 -11.45 3.57
N GLN A 142 -4.90 -10.88 2.55
CA GLN A 142 -5.15 -11.53 1.25
C GLN A 142 -3.85 -11.72 0.43
N GLU A 143 -2.88 -10.80 0.57
CA GLU A 143 -1.51 -10.94 0.04
C GLU A 143 -0.63 -11.91 0.87
N GLY A 144 -1.21 -12.51 1.91
CA GLY A 144 -0.63 -13.58 2.70
C GLY A 144 0.02 -13.14 4.01
N VAL A 145 0.02 -11.86 4.37
CA VAL A 145 0.64 -11.34 5.60
C VAL A 145 -0.12 -11.81 6.84
N LEU A 146 0.58 -12.40 7.80
CA LEU A 146 0.03 -12.71 9.12
C LEU A 146 0.08 -11.47 10.00
N LEU A 147 -1.07 -10.85 10.24
CA LEU A 147 -1.21 -9.64 11.07
C LEU A 147 -1.65 -9.99 12.49
N ILE A 148 -0.86 -9.58 13.49
CA ILE A 148 -1.13 -9.82 14.91
C ILE A 148 -1.18 -8.48 15.64
N LYS A 149 -2.30 -8.14 16.28
CA LYS A 149 -2.51 -6.81 16.88
C LYS A 149 -2.67 -6.91 18.38
N PHE A 150 -1.72 -6.36 19.13
CA PHE A 150 -1.75 -6.34 20.60
C PHE A 150 -2.13 -4.96 21.13
N TRP A 151 -3.12 -4.93 22.01
CA TRP A 151 -3.46 -3.76 22.82
C TRP A 151 -3.05 -4.01 24.27
N PHE A 152 -1.98 -3.37 24.72
CA PHE A 152 -1.54 -3.42 26.11
C PHE A 152 -2.41 -2.48 26.95
N HIS A 153 -3.18 -3.06 27.86
CA HIS A 153 -4.09 -2.34 28.74
C HIS A 153 -3.51 -2.21 30.13
N LEU A 154 -3.84 -1.11 30.80
CA LEU A 154 -3.55 -0.92 32.22
C LEU A 154 -4.67 -0.08 32.84
N PRO A 155 -5.27 -0.51 33.97
CA PRO A 155 -6.25 0.30 34.69
C PRO A 155 -5.66 1.67 35.06
N ARG A 156 -6.51 2.70 35.12
CA ARG A 156 -6.07 4.08 35.40
C ARG A 156 -5.21 4.20 36.67
N ASP A 157 -5.64 3.57 37.76
CA ASP A 157 -4.93 3.62 39.04
C ASP A 157 -3.59 2.89 38.99
N ALA A 158 -3.55 1.73 38.31
CA ALA A 158 -2.32 1.00 38.07
C ALA A 158 -1.34 1.80 37.20
N GLN A 159 -1.83 2.53 36.20
CA GLN A 159 -1.02 3.43 35.38
C GLN A 159 -0.43 4.57 36.22
N LYS A 160 -1.23 5.21 37.06
CA LYS A 160 -0.77 6.27 37.97
C LYS A 160 0.32 5.76 38.90
N ALA A 161 0.12 4.58 39.50
CA ALA A 161 1.09 3.95 40.39
C ALA A 161 2.41 3.65 39.65
N ARG A 162 2.33 3.13 38.42
CA ARG A 162 3.49 2.84 37.58
C ARG A 162 4.28 4.10 37.22
N LEU A 163 3.60 5.18 36.81
CA LEU A 163 4.24 6.46 36.49
C LEU A 163 4.99 7.02 37.70
N LYS A 164 4.33 7.10 38.86
CA LYS A 164 4.95 7.58 40.10
C LYS A 164 6.14 6.73 40.55
N ALA A 165 6.03 5.40 40.44
CA ALA A 165 7.12 4.49 40.79
C ALA A 165 8.35 4.72 39.91
N LEU A 166 8.15 4.91 38.59
CA LEU A 166 9.24 5.17 37.65
C LEU A 166 9.90 6.53 37.90
N GLU A 167 9.15 7.58 38.23
CA GLU A 167 9.68 8.91 38.55
C GLU A 167 10.46 8.98 39.86
N LYS A 168 10.07 8.14 40.83
CA LYS A 168 10.71 8.08 42.15
C LYS A 168 12.13 7.51 42.08
N ASP A 169 12.40 6.54 41.21
CA ASP A 169 13.73 5.95 41.05
C ASP A 169 14.58 6.77 40.06
N PRO A 170 15.72 7.35 40.48
CA PRO A 170 16.62 8.11 39.59
C PRO A 170 17.06 7.35 38.34
N ARG A 171 17.16 6.02 38.41
CA ARG A 171 17.61 5.16 37.30
C ARG A 171 16.53 4.96 36.23
N THR A 172 15.27 5.20 36.57
CA THR A 172 14.13 4.96 35.66
C THR A 172 13.32 6.21 35.36
N ARG A 173 13.57 7.33 36.06
CA ARG A 173 12.82 8.58 35.85
C ARG A 173 12.79 9.04 34.40
N TRP A 174 13.90 8.90 33.67
CA TRP A 174 14.02 9.26 32.25
C TRP A 174 13.00 8.54 31.35
N ARG A 175 12.41 7.43 31.83
CA ARG A 175 11.39 6.68 31.10
C ARG A 175 10.02 7.36 31.13
N VAL A 176 9.79 8.36 31.98
CA VAL A 176 8.52 9.10 32.06
C VAL A 176 8.69 10.46 31.40
N THR A 177 7.75 10.79 30.52
CA THR A 177 7.73 12.02 29.72
C THR A 177 6.47 12.83 30.05
N GLU A 178 6.47 14.12 29.71
CA GLU A 178 5.29 14.97 29.85
C GLU A 178 4.08 14.42 29.07
N ARG A 179 4.34 13.78 27.93
CA ARG A 179 3.30 13.12 27.11
C ARG A 179 2.56 12.03 27.89
N ASP A 180 3.28 11.26 28.71
CA ASP A 180 2.68 10.18 29.51
C ASP A 180 1.66 10.75 30.52
N TRP A 181 2.00 11.84 31.23
CA TRP A 181 1.07 12.50 32.15
C TRP A 181 -0.09 13.20 31.44
N ARG A 182 0.17 13.80 30.27
CA ARG A 182 -0.89 14.40 29.44
C ARG A 182 -1.95 13.37 29.08
N TYR A 183 -1.56 12.22 28.54
CA TYR A 183 -2.54 11.19 28.16
C TYR A 183 -3.12 10.43 29.35
N TYR A 184 -2.42 10.34 30.49
CA TYR A 184 -3.03 9.91 31.75
C TYR A 184 -4.16 10.85 32.19
N ASN A 185 -3.99 12.17 32.07
CA ASN A 185 -5.06 13.12 32.38
C ASN A 185 -6.25 13.01 31.42
N LEU A 186 -6.02 12.53 30.20
CA LEU A 186 -7.03 12.26 29.19
C LEU A 186 -7.48 10.78 29.17
N TYR A 187 -7.17 9.99 30.20
CA TYR A 187 -7.32 8.53 30.19
C TYR A 187 -8.72 8.06 29.78
N GLU A 188 -9.79 8.61 30.37
CA GLU A 188 -11.16 8.18 30.06
C GLU A 188 -11.50 8.35 28.59
N ARG A 189 -11.08 9.48 28.01
CA ARG A 189 -11.30 9.77 26.60
C ARG A 189 -10.41 8.91 25.71
N TYR A 190 -9.16 8.71 26.09
CA TYR A 190 -8.26 7.80 25.37
C TYR A 190 -8.85 6.38 25.34
N ARG A 191 -9.33 5.89 26.48
CA ARG A 191 -10.01 4.61 26.64
C ARG A 191 -11.29 4.52 25.79
N GLU A 192 -12.11 5.56 25.78
CA GLU A 192 -13.32 5.62 24.94
C GLU A 192 -12.99 5.52 23.44
N VAL A 193 -12.06 6.36 22.97
CA VAL A 193 -11.62 6.40 21.57
C VAL A 193 -10.97 5.08 21.18
N ALA A 194 -10.03 4.58 21.98
CA ALA A 194 -9.39 3.29 21.74
C ALA A 194 -10.40 2.14 21.69
N GLY A 195 -11.38 2.12 22.60
CA GLY A 195 -12.43 1.11 22.61
C GLY A 195 -13.26 1.13 21.33
N HIS A 196 -13.54 2.30 20.78
CA HIS A 196 -14.19 2.45 19.47
C HIS A 196 -13.30 1.90 18.34
N VAL A 197 -12.03 2.30 18.28
CA VAL A 197 -11.07 1.82 17.29
C VAL A 197 -10.97 0.29 17.29
N LEU A 198 -10.80 -0.31 18.46
CA LEU A 198 -10.67 -1.77 18.63
C LEU A 198 -11.92 -2.52 18.16
N ARG A 199 -13.12 -2.04 18.55
CA ARG A 199 -14.39 -2.66 18.12
C ARG A 199 -14.56 -2.62 16.60
N THR A 200 -14.26 -1.48 15.99
CA THR A 200 -14.47 -1.28 14.55
C THR A 200 -13.47 -2.08 13.71
N THR A 201 -12.24 -2.27 14.21
CA THR A 201 -11.13 -2.85 13.41
C THR A 201 -10.70 -4.25 13.83
N SER A 202 -11.33 -4.85 14.85
CA SER A 202 -11.11 -6.27 15.18
C SER A 202 -11.87 -7.15 14.20
N THR A 203 -11.16 -7.77 13.25
CA THR A 203 -11.76 -8.64 12.22
C THR A 203 -11.37 -10.09 12.44
N ALA A 204 -11.99 -11.03 11.71
CA ALA A 204 -11.59 -12.44 11.76
C ALA A 204 -10.17 -12.67 11.23
N ALA A 205 -9.74 -11.90 10.23
CA ALA A 205 -8.41 -11.99 9.64
C ALA A 205 -7.33 -11.34 10.51
N ALA A 206 -7.69 -10.29 11.26
CA ALA A 206 -6.78 -9.55 12.13
C ALA A 206 -7.52 -9.09 13.39
N PRO A 207 -7.68 -9.96 14.41
CA PRO A 207 -8.34 -9.61 15.65
C PRO A 207 -7.44 -8.73 16.53
N TRP A 208 -8.07 -7.93 17.41
CA TRP A 208 -7.36 -7.26 18.50
C TRP A 208 -7.23 -8.18 19.71
N LEU A 209 -6.00 -8.29 20.22
CA LEU A 209 -5.65 -9.08 21.39
C LEU A 209 -5.36 -8.14 22.54
N ILE A 210 -6.27 -8.08 23.52
CA ILE A 210 -6.13 -7.21 24.68
C ILE A 210 -5.26 -7.91 25.73
N VAL A 211 -4.13 -7.30 26.06
CA VAL A 211 -3.14 -7.80 27.01
C VAL A 211 -3.27 -7.04 28.31
N ASP A 212 -3.52 -7.72 29.43
CA ASP A 212 -3.41 -7.12 30.76
C ASP A 212 -1.94 -6.84 31.06
N GLY A 213 -1.57 -5.56 31.11
CA GLY A 213 -0.21 -5.09 31.33
C GLY A 213 0.23 -5.05 32.78
N SER A 214 -0.67 -5.39 33.73
CA SER A 214 -0.46 -5.23 35.17
C SER A 214 0.67 -6.13 35.70
N ASP A 215 0.70 -7.40 35.27
CA ASP A 215 1.76 -8.36 35.62
C ASP A 215 2.71 -8.59 34.44
N ALA A 216 4.02 -8.58 34.74
CA ALA A 216 5.06 -8.69 33.71
C ALA A 216 5.19 -10.11 33.17
N ASN A 217 5.04 -11.12 34.04
CA ASN A 217 5.17 -12.52 33.66
C ASN A 217 3.97 -12.95 32.81
N TYR A 218 2.76 -12.59 33.23
CA TYR A 218 1.53 -12.85 32.50
C TYR A 218 1.58 -12.27 31.09
N ARG A 219 1.83 -10.96 30.95
CA ARG A 219 1.82 -10.31 29.62
C ARG A 219 2.86 -10.91 28.68
N ALA A 220 4.03 -11.27 29.20
CA ALA A 220 5.10 -11.89 28.43
C ALA A 220 4.69 -13.27 27.90
N LEU A 221 4.18 -14.14 28.77
CA LEU A 221 3.69 -15.47 28.36
C LEU A 221 2.50 -15.38 27.43
N PHE A 222 1.55 -14.48 27.71
CA PHE A 222 0.37 -14.28 26.87
C PHE A 222 0.76 -13.91 25.44
N VAL A 223 1.62 -12.89 25.29
CA VAL A 223 2.08 -12.43 23.98
C VAL A 223 2.89 -13.51 23.28
N GLY A 224 3.86 -14.13 23.96
CA GLY A 224 4.69 -15.19 23.40
C GLY A 224 3.89 -16.40 22.93
N ARG A 225 2.97 -16.92 23.77
CA ARG A 225 2.10 -18.06 23.41
C ARG A 225 1.15 -17.72 22.27
N THR A 226 0.63 -16.49 22.24
CA THR A 226 -0.27 -16.06 21.17
C THR A 226 0.47 -15.95 19.84
N LEU A 227 1.67 -15.37 19.85
CA LEU A 227 2.55 -15.32 18.67
C LEU A 227 2.88 -16.72 18.16
N LEU A 228 3.31 -17.62 19.05
CA LEU A 228 3.62 -19.01 18.71
C LEU A 228 2.41 -19.72 18.09
N SER A 229 1.25 -19.64 18.74
CA SER A 229 0.01 -20.24 18.25
C SER A 229 -0.39 -19.70 16.87
N ALA A 230 -0.23 -18.39 16.63
CA ALA A 230 -0.53 -17.78 15.34
C ALA A 230 0.46 -18.25 14.25
N LEU A 231 1.76 -18.29 14.56
CA LEU A 231 2.80 -18.78 13.67
C LEU A 231 2.55 -20.25 13.30
N ARG A 232 2.40 -21.14 14.28
CA ARG A 232 2.21 -22.58 14.05
C ARG A 232 0.98 -22.85 13.20
N ARG A 233 -0.18 -22.27 13.52
CA ARG A 233 -1.39 -22.41 12.69
C ARG A 233 -1.16 -21.98 11.24
N ARG A 234 -0.43 -20.88 11.02
CA ARG A 234 -0.16 -20.37 9.68
C ARG A 234 0.86 -21.24 8.93
N LEU A 235 1.90 -21.71 9.61
CA LEU A 235 2.89 -22.65 9.07
C LEU A 235 2.24 -23.98 8.69
N ASP A 236 1.41 -24.54 9.56
CA ASP A 236 0.68 -25.78 9.31
C ASP A 236 -0.22 -25.66 8.08
N ALA A 237 -1.02 -24.58 8.02
CA ALA A 237 -1.87 -24.29 6.86
C ALA A 237 -1.06 -24.17 5.56
N ALA A 238 0.09 -23.50 5.61
CA ALA A 238 0.95 -23.31 4.45
C ALA A 238 1.62 -24.63 4.00
N SER A 239 2.09 -25.45 4.95
CA SER A 239 2.68 -26.77 4.67
C SER A 239 1.70 -27.73 4.00
N GLN A 240 0.42 -27.62 4.36
CA GLN A 240 -0.67 -28.42 3.78
C GLN A 240 -1.18 -27.84 2.45
N HIS A 241 -0.56 -26.78 1.93
CA HIS A 241 -1.01 -26.06 0.73
C HIS A 241 -2.47 -25.60 0.83
N TRP A 242 -2.94 -25.33 2.05
CA TRP A 242 -4.30 -24.89 2.27
C TRP A 242 -4.44 -23.42 1.87
N THR A 243 -5.09 -23.21 0.72
CA THR A 243 -5.51 -21.88 0.28
C THR A 243 -6.98 -21.68 0.68
N PRO A 244 -7.32 -20.58 1.38
CA PRO A 244 -8.71 -20.23 1.61
C PRO A 244 -9.42 -20.13 0.26
N ARG A 245 -10.50 -20.89 0.08
CA ARG A 245 -11.34 -20.75 -1.11
C ARG A 245 -12.03 -19.39 -1.05
N LEU A 246 -11.52 -18.42 -1.79
CA LEU A 246 -12.23 -17.17 -2.02
C LEU A 246 -13.30 -17.43 -3.08
N SER A 247 -14.56 -17.25 -2.69
CA SER A 247 -15.66 -17.26 -3.67
C SER A 247 -15.56 -15.98 -4.49
N VAL A 248 -15.33 -16.15 -5.78
CA VAL A 248 -15.27 -15.04 -6.72
C VAL A 248 -16.69 -14.77 -7.24
N ALA A 249 -17.08 -13.50 -7.32
CA ALA A 249 -18.36 -13.13 -7.91
C ALA A 249 -18.35 -13.43 -9.43
N PRO A 250 -19.44 -13.95 -10.02
CA PRO A 250 -19.46 -14.21 -11.44
C PRO A 250 -19.30 -12.91 -12.23
N LEU A 251 -18.53 -12.98 -13.32
CA LEU A 251 -18.45 -11.87 -14.25
C LEU A 251 -19.77 -11.72 -15.01
N PRO A 252 -20.24 -10.47 -15.24
CA PRO A 252 -21.45 -10.26 -16.00
C PRO A 252 -21.27 -10.84 -17.42
N PRO A 253 -22.25 -11.61 -17.93
CA PRO A 253 -22.19 -12.12 -19.29
C PRO A 253 -22.24 -10.97 -20.28
N ARG A 254 -21.51 -11.08 -21.39
CA ARG A 254 -21.66 -10.14 -22.51
C ARG A 254 -22.93 -10.47 -23.28
N VAL A 255 -23.88 -9.54 -23.25
CA VAL A 255 -25.13 -9.64 -24.00
C VAL A 255 -24.95 -9.12 -25.44
N ASP A 256 -24.02 -8.17 -25.64
CA ASP A 256 -23.64 -7.65 -26.95
C ASP A 256 -22.11 -7.55 -27.12
N GLY A 257 -21.69 -7.10 -28.31
CA GLY A 257 -20.28 -6.88 -28.66
C GLY A 257 -19.76 -5.48 -28.34
N LEU A 258 -20.58 -4.59 -27.76
CA LEU A 258 -20.20 -3.20 -27.56
C LEU A 258 -19.14 -3.09 -26.48
N ASN A 259 -18.13 -2.26 -26.73
CA ASN A 259 -17.09 -1.99 -25.76
C ASN A 259 -16.63 -0.52 -25.86
N VAL A 260 -16.10 0.04 -24.77
CA VAL A 260 -15.72 1.46 -24.71
C VAL A 260 -14.59 1.82 -25.70
N LEU A 261 -13.80 0.83 -26.12
CA LEU A 261 -12.75 1.01 -27.11
C LEU A 261 -13.32 1.09 -28.54
N ASP A 262 -14.41 0.39 -28.84
CA ASP A 262 -15.08 0.44 -30.15
C ASP A 262 -15.77 1.78 -30.40
N ALA A 263 -16.11 2.52 -29.34
CA ALA A 263 -16.67 3.87 -29.42
C ALA A 263 -15.61 4.93 -29.80
N LEU A 264 -14.31 4.58 -29.77
CA LEU A 264 -13.24 5.51 -30.10
C LEU A 264 -13.12 5.65 -31.63
N VAL A 265 -13.29 6.88 -32.11
CA VAL A 265 -13.13 7.21 -33.53
C VAL A 265 -11.73 7.74 -33.78
N ARG A 266 -11.05 7.21 -34.81
CA ARG A 266 -9.74 7.68 -35.24
C ARG A 266 -9.75 9.20 -35.43
N GLN A 267 -8.76 9.86 -34.84
CA GLN A 267 -8.50 11.29 -34.98
C GLN A 267 -7.16 11.47 -35.67
N ASP A 268 -7.12 12.24 -36.75
CA ASP A 268 -5.88 12.55 -37.46
C ASP A 268 -5.44 13.99 -37.17
N MET A 269 -4.13 14.24 -37.15
CA MET A 269 -3.58 15.57 -36.95
C MET A 269 -2.54 15.90 -38.01
N ARG A 270 -2.71 17.05 -38.66
CA ARG A 270 -1.72 17.57 -39.62
C ARG A 270 -0.45 17.97 -38.88
N ARG A 271 0.69 17.72 -39.51
CA ARG A 271 2.01 18.00 -38.92
C ARG A 271 2.20 19.45 -38.46
N LYS A 272 1.72 20.44 -39.24
CA LYS A 272 1.81 21.85 -38.88
C LYS A 272 1.05 22.16 -37.59
N ASP A 273 -0.15 21.61 -37.43
CA ASP A 273 -0.97 21.80 -36.22
C ASP A 273 -0.35 21.08 -35.01
N TYR A 274 0.27 19.92 -35.25
CA TYR A 274 1.03 19.18 -34.24
C TYR A 274 2.21 19.99 -33.71
N ASP A 275 3.06 20.52 -34.60
CA ASP A 275 4.28 21.24 -34.21
C ASP A 275 3.92 22.51 -33.40
N ASP A 276 2.90 23.28 -33.81
CA ASP A 276 2.41 24.46 -33.07
C ASP A 276 1.81 24.09 -31.70
N GLN A 277 0.94 23.08 -31.63
CA GLN A 277 0.34 22.67 -30.35
C GLN A 277 1.35 22.03 -29.40
N LEU A 278 2.33 21.31 -29.93
CA LEU A 278 3.37 20.67 -29.13
C LEU A 278 4.19 21.73 -28.39
N GLU A 279 4.68 22.75 -29.08
CA GLU A 279 5.47 23.83 -28.49
C GLU A 279 4.68 24.56 -27.39
N ARG A 280 3.42 24.92 -27.67
CA ARG A 280 2.54 25.59 -26.70
C ARG A 280 2.28 24.76 -25.45
N LEU A 281 1.92 23.50 -25.62
CA LEU A 281 1.59 22.62 -24.49
C LEU A 281 2.83 22.23 -23.68
N GLN A 282 3.98 22.04 -24.31
CA GLN A 282 5.23 21.82 -23.60
C GLN A 282 5.63 23.07 -22.79
N GLY A 283 5.51 24.27 -23.37
CA GLY A 283 5.69 25.54 -22.65
C GLY A 283 4.74 25.69 -21.46
N ARG A 284 3.47 25.34 -21.64
CA ARG A 284 2.45 25.35 -20.59
C ARG A 284 2.78 24.39 -19.44
N LEU A 285 3.10 23.13 -19.75
CA LEU A 285 3.51 22.14 -18.76
C LEU A 285 4.80 22.55 -18.02
N ALA A 286 5.75 23.13 -18.75
CA ALA A 286 6.98 23.69 -18.19
C ALA A 286 6.72 24.81 -17.17
N LEU A 287 5.73 25.68 -17.41
CA LEU A 287 5.35 26.74 -16.48
C LEU A 287 4.59 26.19 -15.27
N LEU A 288 3.61 25.31 -15.49
CA LEU A 288 2.81 24.69 -14.42
C LEU A 288 3.69 23.93 -13.42
N SER A 289 4.61 23.10 -13.92
CA SER A 289 5.53 22.31 -13.08
C SER A 289 6.56 23.15 -12.32
N ARG A 290 6.82 24.40 -12.72
CA ARG A 290 7.73 25.34 -12.02
C ARG A 290 6.99 26.32 -11.09
N SER A 291 5.66 26.33 -11.14
CA SER A 291 4.86 27.23 -10.31
C SER A 291 5.10 26.98 -8.82
N PRO A 292 5.06 28.03 -7.97
CA PRO A 292 5.12 27.86 -6.53
C PRO A 292 4.01 26.94 -5.99
N ALA A 293 2.82 26.98 -6.60
CA ALA A 293 1.69 26.13 -6.24
C ALA A 293 1.99 24.63 -6.43
N PHE A 294 2.78 24.26 -7.44
CA PHE A 294 3.14 22.85 -7.66
C PHE A 294 4.03 22.27 -6.55
N ARG A 295 4.71 23.11 -5.75
CA ARG A 295 5.56 22.64 -4.63
C ARG A 295 4.77 21.93 -3.53
N THR A 296 3.46 22.14 -3.44
CA THR A 296 2.59 21.47 -2.46
C THR A 296 1.84 20.27 -3.06
N ARG A 297 1.96 20.05 -4.37
CA ARG A 297 1.35 18.95 -5.11
C ARG A 297 2.41 17.93 -5.54
N ALA A 298 1.98 16.78 -6.03
CA ALA A 298 2.84 15.89 -6.80
C ALA A 298 2.13 15.49 -8.10
N LEU A 299 2.85 15.00 -9.11
CA LEU A 299 2.23 14.51 -10.34
C LEU A 299 2.59 13.04 -10.56
N VAL A 300 1.57 12.21 -10.75
CA VAL A 300 1.69 10.78 -11.03
C VAL A 300 1.05 10.51 -12.39
N LEU A 301 1.86 10.12 -13.37
CA LEU A 301 1.41 9.81 -14.71
C LEU A 301 1.48 8.30 -14.95
N VAL A 302 0.38 7.70 -15.40
CA VAL A 302 0.27 6.27 -15.71
C VAL A 302 0.04 6.08 -17.19
N PHE A 303 0.89 5.31 -17.85
CA PHE A 303 0.78 4.99 -19.27
C PHE A 303 0.56 3.50 -19.47
N GLU A 304 -0.66 3.15 -19.88
CA GLU A 304 -1.05 1.85 -20.38
C GLU A 304 -1.49 1.94 -21.84
N GLY A 305 -1.66 0.79 -22.49
CA GLY A 305 -2.07 0.71 -23.89
C GLY A 305 -1.49 -0.52 -24.57
N MET A 306 -2.09 -0.87 -25.71
CA MET A 306 -1.68 -2.04 -26.51
C MET A 306 -0.19 -1.98 -26.88
N ASP A 307 0.38 -3.15 -27.15
CA ASP A 307 1.74 -3.20 -27.69
C ASP A 307 1.81 -2.44 -29.02
N ALA A 308 2.89 -1.69 -29.19
CA ALA A 308 3.08 -0.69 -30.23
C ALA A 308 2.14 0.54 -30.26
N ALA A 309 1.30 0.77 -29.23
CA ALA A 309 0.42 1.95 -29.17
C ALA A 309 1.15 3.31 -29.10
N GLY A 310 2.42 3.33 -28.73
CA GLY A 310 3.26 4.54 -28.78
C GLY A 310 3.53 5.22 -27.44
N LYS A 311 3.33 4.52 -26.31
CA LYS A 311 3.57 4.98 -24.92
C LYS A 311 4.90 5.72 -24.77
N GLY A 312 6.02 5.05 -25.08
CA GLY A 312 7.35 5.65 -24.97
C GLY A 312 7.59 6.89 -25.87
N GLY A 313 6.80 7.07 -26.93
CA GLY A 313 6.82 8.28 -27.74
C GLY A 313 6.08 9.45 -27.08
N ALA A 314 4.92 9.18 -26.48
CA ALA A 314 4.16 10.15 -25.71
C ALA A 314 4.93 10.59 -24.45
N ILE A 315 5.47 9.64 -23.68
CA ILE A 315 6.30 9.90 -22.50
C ILE A 315 7.47 10.82 -22.86
N ARG A 316 8.17 10.57 -23.97
CA ARG A 316 9.27 11.42 -24.44
C ARG A 316 8.88 12.87 -24.71
N ARG A 317 7.65 13.14 -25.17
CA ARG A 317 7.16 14.51 -25.36
C ARG A 317 6.78 15.18 -24.04
N VAL A 318 6.25 14.41 -23.09
CA VAL A 318 5.97 14.92 -21.73
C VAL A 318 7.27 15.29 -21.02
N VAL A 319 8.23 14.37 -20.92
CA VAL A 319 9.48 14.64 -20.19
C VAL A 319 10.36 15.68 -20.88
N GLY A 320 10.22 15.86 -22.20
CA GLY A 320 10.88 16.94 -22.94
C GLY A 320 10.43 18.34 -22.51
N ALA A 321 9.28 18.48 -21.85
CA ALA A 321 8.82 19.75 -21.27
C ALA A 321 9.33 20.00 -19.84
N LEU A 322 9.88 18.98 -19.18
CA LEU A 322 10.21 19.00 -17.76
C LEU A 322 11.73 19.07 -17.55
N ASP A 323 12.14 19.70 -16.45
CA ASP A 323 13.53 19.63 -16.00
C ASP A 323 13.86 18.21 -15.53
N ALA A 324 14.99 17.65 -15.96
CA ALA A 324 15.40 16.28 -15.65
C ALA A 324 15.53 15.98 -14.15
N ARG A 325 15.68 17.01 -13.30
CA ARG A 325 15.73 16.88 -11.83
C ARG A 325 14.34 16.83 -11.19
N GLN A 326 13.28 17.03 -11.96
CA GLN A 326 11.90 17.12 -11.48
C GLN A 326 11.07 15.87 -11.77
N TYR A 327 11.53 14.98 -12.66
CA TYR A 327 10.81 13.76 -12.99
C TYR A 327 11.63 12.50 -12.81
N ARG A 328 10.93 11.38 -12.66
CA ARG A 328 11.48 10.04 -12.78
C ARG A 328 10.56 9.18 -13.65
N VAL A 329 11.14 8.43 -14.58
CA VAL A 329 10.40 7.43 -15.37
C VAL A 329 10.68 6.04 -14.78
N ILE A 330 9.62 5.29 -14.51
CA ILE A 330 9.64 3.94 -13.96
C ILE A 330 9.08 3.00 -15.03
N PRO A 331 9.94 2.28 -15.77
CA PRO A 331 9.48 1.18 -16.61
C PRO A 331 9.10 0.00 -15.71
N VAL A 332 7.82 -0.37 -15.70
CA VAL A 332 7.33 -1.50 -14.89
C VAL A 332 7.43 -2.77 -15.72
N ALA A 333 8.17 -3.74 -15.19
CA ALA A 333 8.40 -5.05 -15.77
C ALA A 333 7.97 -6.16 -14.80
N ALA A 334 8.36 -7.41 -15.10
CA ALA A 334 8.24 -8.52 -14.16
C ALA A 334 8.91 -8.15 -12.81
N PRO A 335 8.32 -8.54 -11.68
CA PRO A 335 8.90 -8.23 -10.39
C PRO A 335 10.30 -8.80 -10.23
N THR A 336 11.13 -8.04 -9.53
CA THR A 336 12.35 -8.56 -8.92
C THR A 336 12.03 -9.50 -7.74
N ASP A 337 13.03 -10.24 -7.28
CA ASP A 337 12.89 -11.11 -6.09
C ASP A 337 12.46 -10.32 -4.84
N GLU A 338 13.00 -9.10 -4.67
CA GLU A 338 12.62 -8.20 -3.56
C GLU A 338 11.13 -7.82 -3.63
N GLU A 339 10.64 -7.50 -4.83
CA GLU A 339 9.24 -7.11 -5.04
C GLU A 339 8.28 -8.29 -4.94
N SER A 340 8.70 -9.47 -5.36
CA SER A 340 7.92 -10.72 -5.23
C SER A 340 7.79 -11.18 -3.78
N ALA A 341 8.74 -10.79 -2.92
CA ALA A 341 8.70 -11.08 -1.50
C ALA A 341 7.77 -10.13 -0.71
N GLN A 342 7.11 -9.17 -1.37
CA GLN A 342 6.27 -8.16 -0.75
C GLN A 342 4.84 -8.20 -1.31
N PRO A 343 3.84 -7.61 -0.61
CA PRO A 343 2.50 -7.42 -1.18
C PRO A 343 2.55 -6.60 -2.48
N TYR A 344 1.68 -6.90 -3.43
CA TYR A 344 1.72 -6.37 -4.80
C TYR A 344 1.99 -4.87 -4.93
N LEU A 345 1.21 -4.05 -4.21
CA LEU A 345 1.27 -2.59 -4.35
C LEU A 345 2.58 -2.01 -3.80
N TRP A 346 3.34 -2.76 -3.00
CA TRP A 346 4.59 -2.30 -2.38
C TRP A 346 5.59 -1.78 -3.42
N ARG A 347 5.69 -2.45 -4.58
CA ARG A 347 6.62 -2.07 -5.65
C ARG A 347 6.27 -0.72 -6.29
N PHE A 348 5.03 -0.25 -6.17
CA PHE A 348 4.62 1.05 -6.69
C PHE A 348 4.73 2.13 -5.59
N TRP A 349 4.37 1.78 -4.35
CA TRP A 349 4.54 2.65 -3.19
C TRP A 349 5.98 3.15 -3.03
N ARG A 350 7.00 2.31 -3.27
CA ARG A 350 8.42 2.71 -3.18
C ARG A 350 8.84 3.79 -4.20
N HIS A 351 8.07 3.97 -5.28
CA HIS A 351 8.39 4.91 -6.36
C HIS A 351 7.62 6.22 -6.30
N LEU A 352 6.75 6.40 -5.30
CA LEU A 352 5.95 7.61 -5.19
C LEU A 352 6.82 8.87 -5.09
N PRO A 353 6.48 9.93 -5.84
CA PRO A 353 7.21 11.18 -5.83
C PRO A 353 6.99 11.91 -4.51
N ARG A 354 8.00 12.70 -4.12
CA ARG A 354 7.81 13.75 -3.11
C ARG A 354 6.96 14.87 -3.70
N ARG A 355 6.38 15.72 -2.87
CA ARG A 355 5.77 16.99 -3.32
C ARG A 355 6.78 17.82 -4.15
N GLY A 356 6.27 18.50 -5.17
CA GLY A 356 7.04 19.21 -6.19
C GLY A 356 7.71 18.32 -7.24
N LYS A 357 7.47 17.00 -7.25
CA LYS A 357 8.07 16.06 -8.21
C LYS A 357 7.03 15.35 -9.06
N VAL A 358 7.51 14.84 -10.20
CA VAL A 358 6.74 14.07 -11.17
C VAL A 358 7.26 12.63 -11.20
N VAL A 359 6.36 11.66 -11.22
CA VAL A 359 6.70 10.28 -11.60
C VAL A 359 5.89 9.87 -12.82
N VAL A 360 6.52 9.11 -13.71
CA VAL A 360 5.90 8.53 -14.89
C VAL A 360 6.07 7.03 -14.83
N PHE A 361 4.95 6.30 -14.79
CA PHE A 361 4.89 4.85 -14.88
C PHE A 361 4.63 4.46 -16.34
N ASP A 362 5.60 3.78 -16.98
CA ASP A 362 5.43 3.10 -18.27
C ASP A 362 5.09 1.64 -17.99
N ARG A 363 3.80 1.29 -18.14
CA ARG A 363 3.13 0.22 -17.39
C ARG A 363 3.07 0.51 -15.88
N SER A 364 2.17 -0.14 -15.15
CA SER A 364 1.85 0.23 -13.76
C SER A 364 1.19 -0.91 -12.95
N TRP A 365 0.59 -0.57 -11.81
CA TRP A 365 -0.23 -1.47 -10.98
C TRP A 365 -1.44 -2.05 -11.72
N TYR A 366 -1.84 -1.46 -12.84
CA TYR A 366 -2.87 -2.02 -13.70
C TYR A 366 -2.46 -3.33 -14.39
N GLY A 367 -1.17 -3.68 -14.37
CA GLY A 367 -0.68 -4.97 -14.84
C GLY A 367 -1.44 -6.17 -14.24
N ARG A 368 -1.86 -6.09 -12.97
CA ARG A 368 -2.64 -7.14 -12.30
C ARG A 368 -3.99 -7.41 -12.95
N VAL A 369 -4.68 -6.36 -13.38
CA VAL A 369 -6.01 -6.46 -14.01
C VAL A 369 -5.94 -6.52 -15.54
N LEU A 370 -4.72 -6.47 -16.09
CA LEU A 370 -4.42 -6.57 -17.52
C LEU A 370 -3.62 -7.85 -17.82
N VAL A 371 -2.29 -7.75 -17.93
CA VAL A 371 -1.45 -8.87 -18.35
C VAL A 371 -1.50 -10.06 -17.38
N GLU A 372 -1.50 -9.83 -16.06
CA GLU A 372 -1.55 -10.97 -15.11
C GLU A 372 -2.91 -11.68 -15.16
N ARG A 373 -3.99 -10.95 -15.45
CA ARG A 373 -5.32 -11.51 -15.66
C ARG A 373 -5.39 -12.35 -16.94
N VAL A 374 -4.87 -11.84 -18.05
CA VAL A 374 -4.96 -12.49 -19.38
C VAL A 374 -3.97 -13.65 -19.54
N GLU A 375 -2.80 -13.57 -18.89
CA GLU A 375 -1.79 -14.64 -18.89
C GLU A 375 -1.93 -15.62 -17.72
N GLY A 376 -2.79 -15.34 -16.74
CA GLY A 376 -3.01 -16.21 -15.58
C GLY A 376 -1.84 -16.20 -14.58
N PHE A 377 -1.11 -15.08 -14.46
CA PHE A 377 -0.02 -14.93 -13.48
C PHE A 377 -0.51 -14.67 -12.05
N CYS A 378 -1.80 -14.42 -11.87
CA CYS A 378 -2.44 -14.32 -10.57
C CYS A 378 -3.79 -15.07 -10.59
N SER A 379 -4.32 -15.39 -9.41
CA SER A 379 -5.61 -16.06 -9.32
C SER A 379 -6.76 -15.12 -9.69
N GLU A 380 -7.93 -15.69 -10.01
CA GLU A 380 -9.11 -14.88 -10.31
C GLU A 380 -9.51 -13.95 -9.16
N ALA A 381 -9.41 -14.47 -7.93
CA ALA A 381 -9.66 -13.71 -6.73
C ALA A 381 -8.70 -12.51 -6.56
N ASP A 382 -7.44 -12.66 -6.97
CA ASP A 382 -6.42 -11.61 -6.83
C ASP A 382 -6.69 -10.41 -7.74
N TRP A 383 -6.95 -10.63 -9.03
CA TRP A 383 -7.24 -9.50 -9.92
C TRP A 383 -8.64 -8.93 -9.68
N MET A 384 -9.60 -9.71 -9.20
CA MET A 384 -10.93 -9.19 -8.91
C MET A 384 -10.97 -8.25 -7.70
N ARG A 385 -10.21 -8.52 -6.63
CA ARG A 385 -10.08 -7.57 -5.52
C ARG A 385 -9.22 -6.36 -5.88
N ALA A 386 -8.27 -6.52 -6.82
CA ALA A 386 -7.31 -5.47 -7.18
C ALA A 386 -7.97 -4.17 -7.65
N TYR A 387 -9.15 -4.20 -8.29
CA TYR A 387 -9.84 -2.97 -8.67
C TYR A 387 -10.12 -2.05 -7.48
N ALA A 388 -10.62 -2.61 -6.37
CA ALA A 388 -10.90 -1.84 -5.16
C ALA A 388 -9.60 -1.38 -4.49
N GLU A 389 -8.59 -2.24 -4.44
CA GLU A 389 -7.27 -1.92 -3.87
C GLU A 389 -6.55 -0.82 -4.64
N ILE A 390 -6.68 -0.81 -5.97
CA ILE A 390 -6.15 0.25 -6.84
C ILE A 390 -6.89 1.56 -6.57
N ASN A 391 -8.22 1.53 -6.42
CA ASN A 391 -8.99 2.72 -6.08
C ASN A 391 -8.60 3.28 -4.70
N ASP A 392 -8.46 2.42 -3.68
CA ASP A 392 -7.98 2.83 -2.35
C ASP A 392 -6.57 3.44 -2.40
N PHE A 393 -5.68 2.83 -3.20
CA PHE A 393 -4.34 3.37 -3.44
C PHE A 393 -4.38 4.76 -4.08
N GLU A 394 -5.15 4.93 -5.14
CA GLU A 394 -5.26 6.20 -5.87
C GLU A 394 -5.99 7.28 -5.06
N ASP A 395 -6.98 6.92 -4.23
CA ASP A 395 -7.62 7.85 -3.28
C ASP A 395 -6.61 8.36 -2.25
N GLU A 396 -5.71 7.49 -1.77
CA GLU A 396 -4.68 7.91 -0.83
C GLU A 396 -3.68 8.89 -1.47
N LEU A 397 -3.30 8.65 -2.72
CA LEU A 397 -2.47 9.58 -3.50
C LEU A 397 -3.17 10.93 -3.67
N ALA A 398 -4.41 10.92 -4.14
CA ALA A 398 -5.19 12.12 -4.39
C ALA A 398 -5.43 12.92 -3.10
N SER A 399 -5.81 12.24 -2.02
CA SER A 399 -6.00 12.81 -0.68
C SER A 399 -4.72 13.44 -0.11
N ALA A 400 -3.54 12.93 -0.48
CA ALA A 400 -2.25 13.50 -0.10
C ALA A 400 -1.82 14.72 -0.94
N GLY A 401 -2.59 15.05 -2.00
CA GLY A 401 -2.36 16.17 -2.91
C GLY A 401 -1.66 15.78 -4.21
N ALA A 402 -1.55 14.50 -4.55
CA ALA A 402 -1.05 14.07 -5.85
C ALA A 402 -2.12 14.26 -6.94
N VAL A 403 -1.72 14.76 -8.10
CA VAL A 403 -2.52 14.78 -9.31
C VAL A 403 -2.22 13.47 -10.05
N VAL A 404 -3.19 12.55 -10.06
CA VAL A 404 -3.07 11.26 -10.74
C VAL A 404 -3.71 11.38 -12.13
N VAL A 405 -2.95 11.08 -13.19
CA VAL A 405 -3.43 11.12 -14.58
C VAL A 405 -3.11 9.81 -15.27
N LYS A 406 -4.14 9.13 -15.78
CA LYS A 406 -4.04 7.77 -16.32
C LYS A 406 -4.40 7.76 -17.80
N PHE A 407 -3.56 7.14 -18.62
CA PHE A 407 -3.72 7.07 -20.05
C PHE A 407 -3.79 5.63 -20.53
N TRP A 408 -4.84 5.30 -21.28
CA TRP A 408 -4.88 4.10 -22.11
C TRP A 408 -4.72 4.51 -23.57
N LEU A 409 -3.59 4.18 -24.18
CA LEU A 409 -3.37 4.44 -25.61
C LEU A 409 -3.99 3.30 -26.42
N ALA A 410 -5.11 3.60 -27.06
CA ALA A 410 -5.87 2.68 -27.89
C ALA A 410 -5.45 2.80 -29.36
N ILE A 411 -5.13 1.68 -29.99
CA ILE A 411 -4.92 1.59 -31.44
C ILE A 411 -5.86 0.54 -32.03
N SER A 412 -6.14 0.62 -33.32
CA SER A 412 -6.88 -0.43 -34.04
C SER A 412 -6.04 -1.69 -34.24
N LYS A 413 -6.70 -2.85 -34.43
CA LYS A 413 -6.03 -4.13 -34.76
C LYS A 413 -5.15 -3.97 -36.01
N ASP A 414 -5.60 -3.20 -36.98
CA ASP A 414 -4.89 -2.99 -38.25
C ASP A 414 -3.67 -2.08 -38.08
N GLU A 415 -3.81 -0.98 -37.34
CA GLU A 415 -2.68 -0.09 -37.04
C GLU A 415 -1.61 -0.81 -36.22
N GLN A 416 -1.99 -1.67 -35.27
CA GLN A 416 -1.01 -2.50 -34.54
C GLN A 416 -0.21 -3.38 -35.51
N LEU A 417 -0.88 -4.07 -36.44
CA LEU A 417 -0.22 -4.94 -37.42
C LEU A 417 0.70 -4.15 -38.35
N ALA A 418 0.25 -2.97 -38.81
CA ALA A 418 1.06 -2.09 -39.63
C ALA A 418 2.34 -1.66 -38.90
N ARG A 419 2.22 -1.26 -37.62
CA ARG A 419 3.37 -0.91 -36.78
C ARG A 419 4.27 -2.09 -36.46
N PHE A 420 3.72 -3.31 -36.40
CA PHE A 420 4.53 -4.51 -36.21
C PHE A 420 5.43 -4.74 -37.43
N LYS A 421 4.84 -4.77 -38.63
CA LYS A 421 5.57 -4.90 -39.90
C LYS A 421 6.57 -3.76 -40.15
N GLU A 422 6.23 -2.52 -39.76
CA GLU A 422 7.16 -1.38 -39.83
C GLU A 422 8.40 -1.62 -38.96
N ARG A 423 8.24 -2.12 -37.72
CA ARG A 423 9.36 -2.40 -36.81
C ARG A 423 10.21 -3.58 -37.25
N GLU A 424 9.60 -4.60 -37.87
CA GLU A 424 10.30 -5.73 -38.50
C GLU A 424 11.04 -5.37 -39.78
N SER A 425 10.77 -4.23 -40.40
CA SER A 425 11.53 -3.80 -41.58
C SER A 425 12.66 -2.82 -41.26
N GLU A 426 12.66 -2.25 -40.05
CA GLU A 426 13.65 -1.26 -39.62
C GLU A 426 14.79 -1.89 -38.77
N PRO A 427 16.05 -1.86 -39.24
CA PRO A 427 17.20 -2.49 -38.57
C PRO A 427 17.37 -2.12 -37.09
N HIS A 428 17.06 -0.88 -36.73
CA HIS A 428 17.22 -0.35 -35.36
C HIS A 428 15.95 -0.47 -34.50
N LYS A 429 14.89 -1.13 -35.00
CA LYS A 429 13.63 -1.38 -34.27
C LYS A 429 13.29 -2.87 -34.17
N HIS A 430 13.97 -3.75 -34.90
CA HIS A 430 13.76 -5.21 -34.85
C HIS A 430 13.71 -5.78 -33.42
N PHE A 431 14.60 -5.34 -32.53
CA PHE A 431 14.64 -5.84 -31.15
C PHE A 431 13.40 -5.49 -30.31
N LYS A 432 12.48 -4.66 -30.82
CA LYS A 432 11.27 -4.20 -30.12
C LYS A 432 10.04 -5.05 -30.41
N ILE A 433 10.18 -6.13 -31.17
CA ILE A 433 9.13 -7.13 -31.39
C ILE A 433 9.66 -8.48 -30.97
N THR A 434 8.88 -9.14 -30.14
CA THR A 434 9.17 -10.44 -29.54
C THR A 434 8.02 -11.40 -29.88
N GLU A 435 8.25 -12.70 -29.71
CA GLU A 435 7.18 -13.70 -29.84
C GLU A 435 6.02 -13.43 -28.86
N GLU A 436 6.31 -12.82 -27.71
CA GLU A 436 5.30 -12.40 -26.74
C GLU A 436 4.35 -11.34 -27.31
N ASP A 437 4.86 -10.38 -28.11
CA ASP A 437 4.01 -9.35 -28.73
C ASP A 437 2.99 -9.96 -29.71
N TRP A 438 3.39 -11.00 -30.44
CA TRP A 438 2.49 -11.75 -31.34
C TRP A 438 1.46 -12.56 -30.56
N ARG A 439 1.87 -13.24 -29.49
CA ARG A 439 0.95 -13.96 -28.59
C ARG A 439 -0.08 -13.03 -27.95
N ASN A 440 0.33 -11.84 -27.50
CA ASN A 440 -0.58 -10.85 -26.92
C ASN A 440 -1.61 -10.37 -27.94
N ARG A 441 -1.21 -10.23 -29.21
CA ARG A 441 -2.11 -9.87 -30.31
C ARG A 441 -3.18 -10.93 -30.54
N ASP A 442 -2.85 -12.22 -30.46
CA ASP A 442 -3.83 -13.31 -30.61
C ASP A 442 -4.90 -13.27 -29.51
N LYS A 443 -4.56 -12.73 -28.34
CA LYS A 443 -5.48 -12.52 -27.20
C LYS A 443 -6.14 -11.13 -27.18
N TRP A 444 -6.23 -10.44 -28.32
CA TRP A 444 -6.76 -9.07 -28.39
C TRP A 444 -8.11 -8.90 -27.68
N ASP A 445 -9.04 -9.84 -27.90
CA ASP A 445 -10.40 -9.72 -27.36
C ASP A 445 -10.42 -9.90 -25.84
N GLU A 446 -9.48 -10.66 -25.27
CA GLU A 446 -9.28 -10.79 -23.82
C GLU A 446 -8.72 -9.49 -23.23
N TYR A 447 -7.74 -8.87 -23.89
CA TYR A 447 -7.23 -7.56 -23.49
C TYR A 447 -8.29 -6.47 -23.60
N SER A 448 -9.08 -6.46 -24.67
CA SER A 448 -10.20 -5.51 -24.82
C SER A 448 -11.19 -5.63 -23.66
N ARG A 449 -11.52 -6.87 -23.24
CA ARG A 449 -12.35 -7.12 -22.05
C ARG A 449 -11.72 -6.59 -20.77
N ALA A 450 -10.46 -6.94 -20.53
CA ALA A 450 -9.73 -6.53 -19.33
C ALA A 450 -9.65 -4.99 -19.19
N VAL A 451 -9.45 -4.28 -20.32
CA VAL A 451 -9.41 -2.82 -20.36
C VAL A 451 -10.76 -2.19 -20.07
N CYS A 452 -11.85 -2.73 -20.61
CA CYS A 452 -13.20 -2.24 -20.30
C CYS A 452 -13.50 -2.37 -18.82
N ASP A 453 -13.27 -3.56 -18.24
CA ASP A 453 -13.47 -3.78 -16.81
C ASP A 453 -12.59 -2.86 -15.95
N MET A 454 -11.35 -2.62 -16.38
CA MET A 454 -10.44 -1.66 -15.74
C MET A 454 -11.03 -0.25 -15.75
N VAL A 455 -11.47 0.24 -16.91
CA VAL A 455 -12.04 1.59 -17.03
C VAL A 455 -13.31 1.71 -16.18
N ASP A 456 -14.23 0.76 -16.29
CA ASP A 456 -15.51 0.77 -15.57
C ASP A 456 -15.33 0.78 -14.05
N ARG A 457 -14.34 0.02 -13.56
CA ARG A 457 -14.15 -0.18 -12.11
C ARG A 457 -13.16 0.78 -11.48
N THR A 458 -12.36 1.51 -12.27
CA THR A 458 -11.28 2.37 -11.74
C THR A 458 -11.21 3.76 -12.37
N SER A 459 -12.10 4.12 -13.29
CA SER A 459 -12.22 5.51 -13.76
C SER A 459 -13.03 6.33 -12.76
N THR A 460 -12.39 6.69 -11.65
CA THR A 460 -13.01 7.45 -10.55
C THR A 460 -12.96 8.96 -10.78
N GLU A 461 -13.70 9.74 -9.99
CA GLU A 461 -13.72 11.20 -10.08
C GLU A 461 -12.32 11.81 -9.83
N TYR A 462 -11.62 11.31 -8.81
CA TYR A 462 -10.30 11.80 -8.41
C TYR A 462 -9.17 11.32 -9.34
N ALA A 463 -9.33 10.15 -9.98
CA ALA A 463 -8.37 9.58 -10.92
C ALA A 463 -9.09 8.94 -12.13
N PRO A 464 -9.59 9.75 -13.08
CA PRO A 464 -10.29 9.23 -14.25
C PRO A 464 -9.31 8.64 -15.27
N TRP A 465 -9.79 7.66 -16.03
CA TRP A 465 -9.08 7.16 -17.20
C TRP A 465 -9.24 8.09 -18.40
N THR A 466 -8.13 8.38 -19.08
CA THR A 466 -8.13 9.06 -20.38
C THR A 466 -7.85 8.03 -21.47
N LEU A 467 -8.88 7.68 -22.24
CA LEU A 467 -8.71 6.88 -23.45
C LEU A 467 -8.15 7.77 -24.56
N VAL A 468 -7.00 7.41 -25.11
CA VAL A 468 -6.28 8.17 -26.13
C VAL A 468 -6.35 7.42 -27.45
N GLU A 469 -6.98 8.02 -28.45
CA GLU A 469 -7.04 7.54 -29.83
C GLU A 469 -5.64 7.68 -30.43
N ALA A 470 -4.90 6.56 -30.43
CA ALA A 470 -3.45 6.55 -30.65
C ALA A 470 -3.04 6.06 -32.04
N ASP A 471 -3.98 5.88 -32.96
CA ASP A 471 -3.73 5.52 -34.36
C ASP A 471 -2.85 6.59 -35.04
N ASP A 472 -3.20 7.87 -34.89
CA ASP A 472 -2.29 8.97 -35.23
C ASP A 472 -1.40 9.35 -34.03
N LYS A 473 -0.09 9.17 -34.19
CA LYS A 473 0.89 9.44 -33.13
C LYS A 473 0.94 10.93 -32.76
N HIS A 474 0.65 11.84 -33.70
CA HIS A 474 0.68 13.28 -33.43
C HIS A 474 -0.48 13.69 -32.52
N PHE A 475 -1.70 13.32 -32.89
CA PHE A 475 -2.89 13.55 -32.08
C PHE A 475 -2.74 12.98 -30.67
N ALA A 476 -2.29 11.73 -30.55
CA ALA A 476 -2.11 11.05 -29.27
C ALA A 476 -1.21 11.83 -28.30
N ARG A 477 -0.06 12.32 -28.80
CA ARG A 477 0.91 13.09 -28.00
C ARG A 477 0.32 14.42 -27.51
N ILE A 478 -0.45 15.09 -28.37
CA ILE A 478 -1.11 16.35 -28.02
C ILE A 478 -2.22 16.13 -27.01
N LYS A 479 -3.06 15.10 -27.19
CA LYS A 479 -4.12 14.75 -26.22
C LYS A 479 -3.52 14.48 -24.84
N VAL A 480 -2.44 13.68 -24.76
CA VAL A 480 -1.72 13.42 -23.50
C VAL A 480 -1.24 14.72 -22.84
N LEU A 481 -0.50 15.56 -23.55
CA LEU A 481 0.03 16.81 -22.99
C LEU A 481 -1.07 17.77 -22.55
N ARG A 482 -2.13 17.90 -23.35
CA ARG A 482 -3.29 18.73 -23.06
C ARG A 482 -3.99 18.27 -21.78
N THR A 483 -4.29 16.98 -21.66
CA THR A 483 -4.90 16.41 -20.45
C THR A 483 -4.03 16.64 -19.21
N ILE A 484 -2.70 16.47 -19.31
CA ILE A 484 -1.82 16.75 -18.17
C ILE A 484 -1.93 18.23 -17.75
N CYS A 485 -1.88 19.16 -18.70
CA CYS A 485 -1.97 20.60 -18.40
C CYS A 485 -3.31 20.95 -17.75
N GLU A 486 -4.43 20.47 -18.31
CA GLU A 486 -5.77 20.71 -17.79
C GLU A 486 -5.94 20.17 -16.37
N ARG A 487 -5.48 18.94 -16.11
CA ARG A 487 -5.56 18.33 -14.77
C ARG A 487 -4.66 19.03 -13.75
N LEU A 488 -3.47 19.48 -14.16
CA LEU A 488 -2.60 20.26 -13.29
C LEU A 488 -3.21 21.62 -12.96
N GLU A 489 -3.72 22.35 -13.94
CA GLU A 489 -4.36 23.65 -13.69
C GLU A 489 -5.55 23.53 -12.74
N ALA A 490 -6.46 22.60 -13.01
CA ALA A 490 -7.59 22.36 -12.11
C ALA A 490 -7.15 22.07 -10.66
N ALA A 491 -5.99 21.45 -10.45
CA ALA A 491 -5.45 21.16 -9.13
C ALA A 491 -4.66 22.34 -8.51
N LEU A 492 -4.10 23.23 -9.32
CA LEU A 492 -3.29 24.35 -8.87
C LEU A 492 -4.11 25.61 -8.59
N GLY A 493 -5.33 25.70 -9.12
CA GLY A 493 -6.18 26.90 -9.04
C GLY A 493 -5.84 27.87 -10.15
#